data_AF-A0A7D5N1D8-F1
#
_entry.id   AF-A0A7D5N1D8-F1
#
_cell.length_a   1.000
_cell.length_b   1.000
_cell.length_c   1.000
_cell.angle_alpha   90.00
_cell.angle_beta   90.00
_cell.angle_gamma   90.00
#
_symmetry.space_group_name_H-M   'P 1'
#
loop_
_entity.id
_entity.type
_entity.pdbx_description
1 polymer ?
#
loop_
_entity_poly.entity_id
_entity_poly.type
_entity_poly.pdbx_seq_one_letter_code
_entity_poly.pdbx_strand_id
1 'polypeptide(L)'
;MLATGKLSLDIKVKLRPVLSDADIKALPEDIEPLEVVADVPMVLAEIVTDEILLGLPTAAKHDNEQCHAAAEKQAEEKTETKPNPFCRVAFGKI
;
A
#
# COMPACT_ATOMS: atom_id res chain seq x y z
N MET A 1 2.68 -17.06 -18.89
CA MET A 1 4.06 -16.53 -18.96
C MET A 1 4.27 -15.76 -17.66
N LEU A 2 5.03 -16.30 -16.69
CA LEU A 2 5.31 -15.60 -15.43
C LEU A 2 6.47 -14.65 -15.70
N ALA A 3 6.23 -13.34 -15.64
CA ALA A 3 7.30 -12.35 -15.69
C ALA A 3 8.04 -12.40 -14.34
N THR A 4 9.30 -12.82 -14.37
CA THR A 4 10.19 -12.80 -13.21
C THR A 4 10.93 -11.47 -13.18
N GLY A 5 10.81 -10.75 -12.06
CA GLY A 5 11.47 -9.47 -11.84
C GLY A 5 12.18 -9.46 -10.48
N LYS A 6 13.31 -8.74 -10.40
CA LYS A 6 14.02 -8.53 -9.13
C LYS A 6 13.40 -7.32 -8.43
N LEU A 7 12.70 -7.55 -7.33
CA LEU A 7 12.24 -6.50 -6.43
C LEU A 7 13.13 -6.49 -5.18
N SER A 8 13.82 -5.39 -4.93
CA SER A 8 14.59 -5.20 -3.70
C SER A 8 13.77 -4.35 -2.74
N LEU A 9 13.46 -4.90 -1.56
CA LEU A 9 12.68 -4.24 -0.52
C LEU A 9 13.55 -4.02 0.70
N ASP A 10 13.48 -2.81 1.27
CA ASP A 10 14.04 -2.46 2.58
C ASP A 10 12.87 -1.98 3.44
N ILE A 11 12.37 -2.89 4.29
CA ILE A 11 11.19 -2.68 5.14
C ILE A 11 11.62 -2.92 6.58
N LYS A 12 11.28 -1.99 7.47
CA LYS A 12 11.54 -2.10 8.90
C LYS A 12 10.24 -2.43 9.62
N VAL A 13 10.15 -3.65 10.14
CA VAL A 13 9.02 -4.14 10.91
C VAL A 13 9.39 -4.13 12.39
N LYS A 14 8.52 -3.56 13.23
CA LYS A 14 8.75 -3.45 14.68
C LYS A 14 7.56 -3.99 15.47
N LEU A 15 7.19 -5.24 15.24
CA LEU A 15 6.11 -5.90 15.95
C LEU A 15 6.60 -6.63 17.21
N ARG A 16 5.86 -6.53 18.32
CA ARG A 16 6.11 -7.30 19.54
C ARG A 16 4.85 -8.07 19.98
N PRO A 17 4.93 -9.40 20.13
CA PRO A 17 3.86 -10.18 20.74
C PRO A 17 3.52 -9.68 22.15
N VAL A 18 2.24 -9.45 22.43
CA VAL A 18 1.71 -9.04 23.74
C VAL A 18 0.53 -9.90 24.16
N LEU A 19 0.36 -10.13 25.47
CA LEU A 19 -0.70 -10.98 26.02
C LEU A 19 -1.70 -10.19 26.88
N SER A 20 -1.43 -8.92 27.14
CA SER A 20 -2.26 -8.09 28.02
C SER A 20 -2.11 -6.60 27.73
N ASP A 21 -3.09 -5.81 28.16
CA ASP A 21 -3.03 -4.34 28.13
C ASP A 21 -1.85 -3.77 28.93
N ALA A 22 -1.40 -4.48 29.96
CA ALA A 22 -0.23 -4.09 30.75
C ALA A 22 1.05 -4.18 29.92
N ASP A 23 1.17 -5.21 29.08
CA ASP A 23 2.31 -5.37 28.16
C ASP A 23 2.33 -4.25 27.13
N ILE A 24 1.17 -3.91 26.55
CA ILE A 24 1.03 -2.82 25.58
C ILE A 24 1.52 -1.49 26.16
N LYS A 25 1.12 -1.17 27.40
CA LYS A 25 1.52 0.08 28.09
C LYS A 25 3.00 0.14 28.44
N ALA A 26 3.67 -1.00 28.53
CA ALA A 26 5.10 -1.09 28.81
C ALA A 26 5.97 -1.03 27.54
N LEU A 27 5.37 -1.07 26.35
CA LEU A 27 6.11 -1.01 25.09
C LEU A 27 6.71 0.38 24.87
N PRO A 28 7.93 0.45 24.29
CA PRO A 28 8.44 1.68 23.70
C PRO A 28 7.50 2.22 22.62
N GLU A 29 7.47 3.56 22.45
CA GLU A 29 6.59 4.23 21.47
C GLU A 29 6.85 3.81 20.02
N ASP A 30 8.05 3.32 19.70
CA ASP A 30 8.44 2.92 18.35
C ASP A 30 8.19 1.45 18.05
N ILE A 31 7.56 0.70 18.96
CA ILE A 31 7.22 -0.72 18.80
C ILE A 31 5.71 -0.89 18.72
N GLU A 32 5.26 -1.58 17.68
CA GLU A 32 3.86 -1.91 17.46
C GLU A 32 3.48 -3.22 18.19
N PRO A 33 2.38 -3.24 18.95
CA PRO A 33 1.91 -4.45 19.61
C PRO A 33 1.27 -5.43 18.62
N LEU A 34 1.64 -6.71 18.72
CA LEU A 34 0.98 -7.83 18.07
C LEU A 34 0.22 -8.63 19.15
N GLU A 35 -1.08 -8.43 19.25
CA GLU A 35 -1.89 -9.11 20.27
C GLU A 35 -1.96 -10.62 19.99
N VAL A 36 -1.61 -11.41 21.00
CA VAL A 36 -1.68 -12.87 20.94
C VAL A 36 -2.82 -13.33 21.84
N VAL A 37 -3.83 -13.93 21.22
CA VAL A 37 -4.96 -14.51 21.94
C VAL A 37 -4.64 -15.97 22.27
N ALA A 38 -4.81 -16.35 23.54
CA ALA A 38 -4.61 -17.72 23.98
C ALA A 38 -5.50 -18.69 23.16
N ASP A 39 -4.93 -19.83 22.78
CA ASP A 39 -5.58 -20.90 22.01
C ASP A 39 -6.06 -20.50 20.60
N VAL A 40 -5.72 -19.31 20.12
CA VAL A 40 -5.96 -18.90 18.73
C VAL A 40 -4.64 -19.02 17.95
N PRO A 41 -4.55 -19.96 16.98
CA PRO A 41 -3.35 -20.09 16.18
C PRO A 41 -3.16 -18.88 15.26
N MET A 42 -1.94 -18.37 15.19
CA MET A 42 -1.54 -17.34 14.23
C MET A 42 -0.69 -17.93 13.11
N VAL A 43 -0.93 -17.47 11.89
CA VAL A 43 -0.15 -17.88 10.72
C VAL A 43 0.93 -16.83 10.48
N LEU A 44 2.18 -17.15 10.83
CA LEU A 44 3.31 -16.22 10.69
C LEU A 44 3.47 -15.70 9.24
N ALA A 45 3.16 -16.54 8.25
CA ALA A 45 3.22 -16.16 6.85
C ALA A 45 2.22 -15.04 6.50
N GLU A 46 1.04 -15.01 7.13
CA GLU A 46 0.05 -13.95 6.93
C GLU A 46 0.56 -12.63 7.52
N ILE A 47 1.04 -12.66 8.77
CA ILE A 47 1.62 -11.49 9.44
C ILE A 47 2.78 -10.90 8.61
N VAL A 48 3.73 -11.73 8.19
CA VAL A 48 4.87 -11.28 7.38
C VAL A 48 4.41 -10.73 6.02
N THR A 49 3.37 -11.32 5.43
CA THR A 49 2.83 -10.86 4.14
C THR A 49 2.20 -9.49 4.30
N ASP A 50 1.42 -9.26 5.35
CA ASP A 50 0.79 -7.97 5.62
C ASP A 50 1.84 -6.87 5.78
N GLU A 51 2.90 -7.13 6.55
CA GLU A 51 4.00 -6.18 6.71
C GLU A 51 4.75 -5.89 5.41
N ILE A 52 4.96 -6.91 4.56
CA ILE A 52 5.54 -6.72 3.24
C ILE A 52 4.63 -5.85 2.38
N LEU A 53 3.32 -6.13 2.37
CA LEU A 53 2.32 -5.38 1.61
C LEU A 53 2.26 -3.92 2.04
N LEU A 54 2.28 -3.65 3.36
CA LEU A 54 2.32 -2.30 3.92
C LEU A 54 3.60 -1.55 3.53
N GLY A 55 4.73 -2.26 3.42
CA GLY A 55 6.00 -1.69 2.97
C GLY A 55 6.15 -1.55 1.45
N LEU A 56 5.18 -2.00 0.65
CA LEU A 56 5.27 -1.89 -0.80
C LEU A 56 5.09 -0.43 -1.27
N PRO A 57 5.79 -0.04 -2.35
CA PRO A 57 5.51 1.22 -3.03
C PRO A 57 4.05 1.34 -3.46
N THR A 58 3.44 2.50 -3.24
CA THR A 58 2.06 2.81 -3.70
C THR A 58 1.92 2.82 -5.22
N ALA A 59 3.03 2.97 -5.95
CA ALA A 59 3.09 2.90 -7.40
C ALA A 59 4.33 2.12 -7.85
N ALA A 60 4.26 1.53 -9.03
CA ALA A 60 5.36 0.76 -9.60
C ALA A 60 6.60 1.65 -9.81
N LYS A 61 7.74 1.25 -9.25
CA LYS A 61 9.03 1.97 -9.32
C LYS A 61 9.90 1.57 -10.53
N HIS A 62 9.27 1.19 -11.65
CA HIS A 62 9.99 0.93 -12.89
C HIS A 62 10.58 2.23 -13.46
N ASP A 63 11.57 2.12 -14.34
CA ASP A 63 12.16 3.30 -14.98
C ASP A 63 11.13 4.03 -15.84
N ASN A 64 11.23 5.36 -15.93
CA ASN A 64 10.29 6.17 -16.70
C ASN A 64 10.24 5.78 -18.19
N GLU A 65 11.32 5.24 -18.75
CA GLU A 65 11.36 4.73 -20.13
C GLU A 65 10.40 3.55 -20.35
N GLN A 66 10.07 2.82 -19.28
CA GLN A 66 9.15 1.68 -19.27
C GLN A 66 7.76 2.09 -18.74
N CYS A 67 7.55 3.38 -18.47
CA CYS A 67 6.32 3.89 -17.89
C CYS A 67 5.26 4.19 -18.93
N HIS A 68 4.29 3.28 -19.05
CA HIS A 68 3.17 3.45 -19.96
C HIS A 68 2.36 4.73 -19.65
N ALA A 69 2.16 5.05 -18.37
CA ALA A 69 1.45 6.25 -17.95
C ALA A 69 2.19 7.55 -18.34
N ALA A 70 3.53 7.53 -18.41
CA ALA A 70 4.30 8.67 -18.90
C ALA A 70 4.16 8.84 -20.43
N ALA A 71 4.09 7.74 -21.17
CA ALA A 71 3.87 7.74 -22.61
C ALA A 71 2.47 8.29 -22.98
N GLU A 72 1.44 7.95 -22.20
CA GLU A 72 0.07 8.43 -22.42
C GLU A 72 -0.08 9.94 -22.14
N LYS A 73 0.53 10.46 -21.07
CA LYS A 73 0.49 11.91 -20.78
C LYS A 73 1.09 12.77 -21.91
N GLN A 74 2.17 12.30 -22.53
CA GLN A 74 2.78 12.99 -23.68
C GLN A 74 1.90 12.94 -24.94
N ALA A 75 1.04 11.94 -25.06
CA ALA A 75 0.06 11.85 -26.15
C ALA A 75 -1.15 12.78 -25.90
N GLU A 76 -1.62 12.88 -24.65
CA GLU A 76 -2.74 13.75 -24.27
C GLU A 76 -2.43 15.24 -24.44
N GLU A 77 -1.20 15.68 -24.17
CA GLU A 77 -0.78 17.07 -24.42
C GLU A 77 -0.83 17.47 -25.91
N LYS A 78 -0.88 16.50 -26.83
CA LYS A 78 -0.95 16.74 -28.29
C LYS A 78 -2.36 16.65 -28.88
N THR A 79 -3.37 16.28 -28.11
CA THR A 79 -4.75 16.16 -28.62
C THR A 79 -5.76 16.88 -27.76
N GLU A 80 -6.17 18.04 -28.27
CA GLU A 80 -7.49 18.67 -28.20
C GLU A 80 -8.37 18.43 -26.96
N THR A 81 -8.75 19.56 -26.37
CA THR A 81 -9.80 19.77 -25.36
C THR A 81 -11.03 18.88 -25.54
N LYS A 82 -11.02 17.68 -24.96
CA LYS A 82 -12.24 16.91 -24.71
C LYS A 82 -12.96 17.53 -23.51
N PRO A 83 -14.26 17.88 -23.61
CA PRO A 83 -15.00 18.39 -22.47
C PRO A 83 -15.04 17.33 -21.36
N ASN A 84 -14.74 17.75 -20.12
CA ASN A 84 -14.65 16.88 -18.96
C ASN A 84 -15.96 16.09 -18.76
N PRO A 85 -15.93 14.73 -18.75
CA PRO A 85 -17.13 13.90 -18.62
C PRO A 85 -17.83 14.02 -17.26
N PHE A 86 -17.18 14.62 -16.26
CA PHE A 86 -17.74 14.86 -14.92
C PHE A 86 -18.41 16.23 -14.76
N CYS A 87 -18.44 17.09 -15.79
CA CYS A 87 -19.07 18.41 -15.73
C CYS A 87 -20.62 18.38 -15.70
N ARG A 88 -21.25 17.24 -15.42
CA ARG A 88 -22.71 17.09 -15.43
C ARG A 88 -23.25 16.68 -14.06
N VAL A 89 -23.10 17.58 -13.09
CA VAL A 89 -23.99 17.62 -11.92
C VAL A 89 -25.04 18.70 -12.17
N ALA A 90 -26.22 18.27 -12.60
CA ALA A 90 -27.41 19.09 -12.54
C ALA A 90 -27.78 19.25 -11.05
N PHE A 91 -27.53 20.42 -10.47
CA PHE A 91 -28.09 20.76 -9.18
C PHE A 91 -29.62 20.89 -9.35
N GLY A 92 -30.32 19.87 -8.90
CA GLY A 92 -31.76 19.90 -8.73
C GLY A 92 -32.11 21.06 -7.81
N LYS A 93 -33.01 21.92 -8.31
CA LYS A 93 -33.60 23.02 -7.53
C LYS A 93 -34.21 22.46 -6.26
N ILE A 94 -33.75 22.96 -5.12
CA ILE A 94 -34.48 22.99 -3.85
C ILE A 94 -34.90 24.45 -3.67
#